data_AF-A0A9P9IYP2-F1
#
_entry.id   AF-A0A9P9IYP2-F1
#
_cell.length_a   1.000
_cell.length_b   1.000
_cell.length_c   1.000
_cell.angle_alpha   90.00
_cell.angle_beta   90.00
_cell.angle_gamma   90.00
#
_symmetry.space_group_name_H-M   'P 1'
#
loop_
_entity.id
_entity.type
_entity.pdbx_description
1 polymer ?
#
loop_
_entity_poly.entity_id
_entity_poly.type
_entity_poly.pdbx_seq_one_letter_code
_entity_poly.pdbx_strand_id
1 'polypeptide(L)'
;MTTDTVAAALVLARHEINNGNFGSTWMLSSVATRAALALGLNTQGRVGEGSLSFREQETRRRLFWSCYCLDRMMSTGRPELVVLRAEHITLQLPCEEHQYSYDIPCWTPIKNLEEWMPSDGQLQAQVDIGLFGHYVQIMQMRYCMLKYVRNHPEQLEEVRPWDATSSFAQCVHKISMWKQSLLPQFQLLPDTIHARQSQDQLLPLIMLHVWYEQCMSDLYRIVMPGFPETLPASMLLDAPAGWVQQHQSACVRHASNIAAILESVAAMVDVESFVFLDTSLPMCIFDSICVRLQGLFMPQFSSVGERVEECKASFVTLMGYVERMARYFQQAQWLLEETRNVLFRHGISIHGMSEPNSSNTSSNLPDTNVGSHPWHKRIQHLKDNSKSYNWISQQINPGPGQKQTNSLMMIVPSATNQGPAHADVNLSKTSVHDNSPYETSQSTNLDSLEHRPMEYQNGPTLPPHGWGEAVIIPNLSSFVGIGGEWLANGVDISSDHGGFTG
;
A
#
# COMPACT_ATOMS: atom_id res chain seq x y z
N MET A 1 -24.93 17.83 -7.41
CA MET A 1 -23.85 17.26 -6.59
C MET A 1 -23.26 18.37 -5.73
N THR A 2 -22.93 18.09 -4.48
CA THR A 2 -22.34 19.05 -3.52
C THR A 2 -21.08 18.45 -2.87
N THR A 3 -20.29 19.27 -2.18
CA THR A 3 -19.17 18.80 -1.36
C THR A 3 -19.63 17.80 -0.30
N ASP A 4 -20.84 17.95 0.22
CA ASP A 4 -21.44 17.03 1.19
C ASP A 4 -21.73 15.67 0.55
N THR A 5 -22.09 15.64 -0.74
CA THR A 5 -22.25 14.37 -1.48
C THR A 5 -20.94 13.60 -1.55
N VAL A 6 -19.83 14.31 -1.81
CA VAL A 6 -18.49 13.71 -1.85
C VAL A 6 -18.10 13.20 -0.46
N ALA A 7 -18.27 14.02 0.57
CA ALA A 7 -17.96 13.66 1.95
C ALA A 7 -18.78 12.45 2.43
N ALA A 8 -20.09 12.44 2.17
CA ALA A 8 -20.96 11.32 2.53
C ALA A 8 -20.54 10.02 1.84
N ALA A 9 -20.30 10.04 0.52
CA ALA A 9 -19.86 8.85 -0.21
C ALA A 9 -18.51 8.33 0.31
N LEU A 10 -17.59 9.23 0.66
CA LEU A 10 -16.28 8.90 1.19
C LEU A 10 -16.34 8.29 2.61
N VAL A 11 -17.19 8.85 3.49
CA VAL A 11 -17.44 8.29 4.83
C VAL A 11 -18.11 6.92 4.73
N LEU A 12 -19.07 6.74 3.82
CA LEU A 12 -19.68 5.44 3.57
C LEU A 12 -18.66 4.43 3.04
N ALA A 13 -17.78 4.83 2.11
CA ALA A 13 -16.69 3.96 1.66
C ALA A 13 -15.78 3.53 2.82
N ARG A 14 -15.52 4.44 3.77
CA ARG A 14 -14.77 4.15 4.99
C ARG A 14 -15.51 3.22 5.95
N HIS A 15 -16.82 3.36 6.07
CA HIS A 15 -17.63 2.42 6.84
C HIS A 15 -17.56 1.02 6.25
N GLU A 16 -17.72 0.90 4.92
CA GLU A 16 -17.71 -0.38 4.23
C GLU A 16 -16.35 -1.09 4.33
N ILE A 17 -15.22 -0.36 4.23
CA ILE A 17 -13.90 -0.97 4.49
C ILE A 17 -13.81 -1.48 5.94
N ASN A 18 -14.27 -0.71 6.93
CA ASN A 18 -14.22 -1.15 8.33
C ASN A 18 -14.98 -2.46 8.56
N ASN A 19 -16.05 -2.68 7.79
CA ASN A 19 -16.84 -3.91 7.78
C ASN A 19 -16.28 -5.02 6.86
N GLY A 20 -15.19 -4.78 6.14
CA GLY A 20 -14.60 -5.73 5.20
C GLY A 20 -15.34 -5.83 3.85
N ASN A 21 -16.26 -4.91 3.56
CA ASN A 21 -17.07 -4.89 2.34
C ASN A 21 -16.35 -4.15 1.19
N PHE A 22 -15.22 -4.70 0.73
CA PHE A 22 -14.36 -4.04 -0.26
C PHE A 22 -15.04 -3.74 -1.60
N GLY A 23 -16.02 -4.56 -2.02
CA GLY A 23 -16.80 -4.30 -3.23
C GLY A 23 -17.64 -3.02 -3.11
N SER A 24 -18.33 -2.84 -1.99
CA SER A 24 -19.07 -1.60 -1.70
C SER A 24 -18.12 -0.41 -1.58
N THR A 25 -16.97 -0.59 -0.93
CA THR A 25 -15.94 0.44 -0.84
C THR A 25 -15.46 0.90 -2.21
N TRP A 26 -15.21 -0.02 -3.15
CA TRP A 26 -14.81 0.28 -4.53
C TRP A 26 -15.86 1.13 -5.26
N MET A 27 -17.13 0.77 -5.12
CA MET A 27 -18.23 1.51 -5.76
C MET A 27 -18.40 2.90 -5.15
N LEU A 28 -18.38 3.00 -3.83
CA LEU A 28 -18.56 4.26 -3.10
C LEU A 28 -17.35 5.21 -3.29
N SER A 29 -16.13 4.67 -3.32
CA SER A 29 -14.93 5.46 -3.64
C SER A 29 -15.01 6.02 -5.05
N SER A 30 -15.47 5.23 -6.02
CA SER A 30 -15.68 5.68 -7.40
C SER A 30 -16.71 6.81 -7.49
N VAL A 31 -17.81 6.71 -6.72
CA VAL A 31 -18.82 7.79 -6.63
C VAL A 31 -18.21 9.05 -6.03
N ALA A 32 -17.51 8.95 -4.89
CA ALA A 32 -16.88 10.09 -4.23
C ALA A 32 -15.86 10.79 -5.15
N THR A 33 -15.00 10.01 -5.80
CA THR A 33 -13.95 10.48 -6.69
C THR A 33 -14.52 11.18 -7.93
N ARG A 34 -15.47 10.56 -8.63
CA ARG A 34 -16.12 11.19 -9.79
C ARG A 34 -16.90 12.44 -9.37
N ALA A 35 -17.51 12.41 -8.19
CA ALA A 35 -18.22 13.54 -7.67
C ALA A 35 -17.28 14.73 -7.37
N ALA A 36 -16.11 14.45 -6.80
CA ALA A 36 -15.07 15.44 -6.53
C ALA A 36 -14.57 16.09 -7.82
N LEU A 37 -14.35 15.31 -8.88
CA LEU A 37 -13.94 15.80 -10.19
C LEU A 37 -14.99 16.69 -10.85
N ALA A 38 -16.27 16.28 -10.83
CA ALA A 38 -17.31 17.11 -11.47
C ALA A 38 -17.55 18.44 -10.73
N LEU A 39 -17.12 18.55 -9.47
CA LEU A 39 -17.09 19.80 -8.69
C LEU A 39 -15.77 20.60 -8.88
N GLY A 40 -14.84 20.09 -9.70
CA GLY A 40 -13.53 20.68 -9.92
C GLY A 40 -12.63 20.71 -8.68
N LEU A 41 -12.85 19.84 -7.68
CA LEU A 41 -12.05 19.89 -6.44
C LEU A 41 -10.55 19.60 -6.67
N ASN A 42 -10.16 19.14 -7.87
CA ASN A 42 -8.78 18.87 -8.28
C ASN A 42 -7.98 20.10 -8.74
N THR A 43 -8.57 21.30 -8.76
CA THR A 43 -7.94 22.54 -9.25
C THR A 43 -7.98 23.66 -8.22
N GLN A 44 -6.92 24.47 -8.15
CA GLN A 44 -6.93 25.73 -7.40
C GLN A 44 -7.61 26.87 -8.14
N GLY A 45 -8.00 27.91 -7.40
CA GLY A 45 -8.41 29.21 -7.95
C GLY A 45 -9.76 29.17 -8.64
N ARG A 46 -10.67 28.30 -8.18
CA ARG A 46 -11.99 28.16 -8.79
C ARG A 46 -12.81 29.45 -8.68
N VAL A 47 -13.74 29.63 -9.61
CA VAL A 47 -14.70 30.74 -9.56
C VAL A 47 -15.49 30.64 -8.25
N GLY A 48 -15.45 31.71 -7.45
CA GLY A 48 -16.05 31.76 -6.10
C GLY A 48 -15.19 31.18 -4.98
N GLU A 49 -13.97 30.70 -5.25
CA GLU A 49 -13.06 30.21 -4.20
C GLU A 49 -12.45 31.36 -3.40
N GLY A 50 -12.20 32.51 -4.04
CA GLY A 50 -11.73 33.73 -3.37
C GLY A 50 -12.72 34.33 -2.36
N SER A 51 -13.99 33.89 -2.37
CA SER A 51 -14.99 34.26 -1.36
C SER A 51 -15.08 33.31 -0.17
N LEU A 52 -14.34 32.19 -0.20
CA LEU A 52 -14.30 31.21 0.90
C LEU A 52 -13.20 31.55 1.88
N SER A 53 -13.42 31.26 3.17
CA SER A 53 -12.35 31.26 4.18
C SER A 53 -11.23 30.29 3.81
N PHE A 54 -10.04 30.51 4.36
CA PHE A 54 -8.92 29.60 4.12
C PHE A 54 -9.26 28.17 4.59
N ARG A 55 -9.89 28.04 5.75
CA ARG A 55 -10.36 26.77 6.30
C ARG A 55 -11.29 26.05 5.34
N GLU A 56 -12.27 26.73 4.74
CA GLU A 56 -13.17 26.09 3.77
C GLU A 56 -12.46 25.63 2.50
N GLN A 57 -11.49 26.41 2.02
CA GLN A 57 -10.64 26.02 0.88
C GLN A 57 -9.81 24.78 1.23
N GLU A 58 -9.20 24.76 2.42
CA GLU A 58 -8.42 23.62 2.93
C GLU A 58 -9.30 22.39 3.20
N THR A 59 -10.52 22.54 3.71
CA THR A 59 -11.48 21.43 3.86
C THR A 59 -11.76 20.77 2.51
N ARG A 60 -12.01 21.55 1.47
CA ARG A 60 -12.26 21.03 0.11
C ARG A 60 -11.01 20.36 -0.47
N ARG A 61 -9.83 20.92 -0.19
CA ARG A 61 -8.54 20.34 -0.57
C ARG A 61 -8.32 18.98 0.07
N ARG A 62 -8.51 18.88 1.38
CA ARG A 62 -8.42 17.65 2.16
C ARG A 62 -9.44 16.60 1.70
N LEU A 63 -10.65 17.02 1.34
CA LEU A 63 -11.69 16.13 0.80
C LEU A 63 -11.26 15.51 -0.53
N PHE A 64 -10.71 16.30 -1.46
CA PHE A 64 -10.18 15.78 -2.72
C PHE A 64 -9.01 14.81 -2.50
N TRP A 65 -8.02 15.19 -1.70
CA TRP A 65 -6.88 14.32 -1.42
C TRP A 65 -7.24 13.04 -0.69
N SER A 66 -8.32 13.05 0.09
CA SER A 66 -8.85 11.83 0.70
C SER A 66 -9.41 10.88 -0.36
N CYS A 67 -10.13 11.40 -1.35
CA CYS A 67 -10.57 10.61 -2.51
C CYS A 67 -9.37 10.07 -3.31
N TYR A 68 -8.33 10.90 -3.50
CA TYR A 68 -7.10 10.51 -4.16
C TYR A 68 -6.39 9.34 -3.47
N CYS A 69 -6.19 9.43 -2.15
CA CYS A 69 -5.59 8.34 -1.39
C CYS A 69 -6.42 7.07 -1.51
N LEU A 70 -7.74 7.17 -1.39
CA LEU A 70 -8.66 6.03 -1.50
C LEU A 70 -8.59 5.35 -2.88
N ASP A 71 -8.56 6.14 -3.95
CA ASP A 71 -8.45 5.69 -5.34
C ASP A 71 -7.15 4.92 -5.58
N ARG A 72 -5.99 5.48 -5.17
CA ARG A 72 -4.68 4.81 -5.30
C ARG A 72 -4.61 3.49 -4.56
N MET A 73 -5.23 3.51 -3.40
CA MET A 73 -5.17 2.41 -2.46
C MET A 73 -6.06 1.24 -2.90
N MET A 74 -7.16 1.54 -3.61
CA MET A 74 -8.01 0.55 -4.27
C MET A 74 -7.50 0.09 -5.64
N SER A 75 -6.77 0.93 -6.38
CA SER A 75 -6.29 0.60 -7.73
C SER A 75 -5.08 -0.33 -7.73
N THR A 76 -4.26 -0.26 -6.69
CA THR A 76 -3.31 -1.34 -6.32
C THR A 76 -2.20 -1.59 -7.32
N GLY A 77 -1.81 -0.54 -8.02
CA GLY A 77 -0.79 -0.59 -9.06
C GLY A 77 -1.33 -0.89 -10.46
N ARG A 78 -2.65 -1.05 -10.63
CA ARG A 78 -3.28 -1.23 -11.95
C ARG A 78 -3.66 0.11 -12.58
N PRO A 79 -2.98 0.56 -13.64
CA PRO A 79 -3.28 1.84 -14.27
C PRO A 79 -4.70 1.95 -14.80
N GLU A 80 -5.26 0.85 -15.30
CA GLU A 80 -6.62 0.78 -15.84
C GLU A 80 -7.72 0.98 -14.79
N LEU A 81 -7.37 0.84 -13.51
CA LEU A 81 -8.29 0.97 -12.38
C LEU A 81 -8.22 2.35 -11.70
N VAL A 82 -7.21 3.17 -12.03
CA VAL A 82 -7.04 4.51 -11.45
C VAL A 82 -8.03 5.49 -12.06
N VAL A 83 -8.80 6.18 -11.22
CA VAL A 83 -9.72 7.24 -11.68
C VAL A 83 -9.04 8.61 -11.68
N LEU A 84 -8.22 8.92 -10.67
CA LEU A 84 -7.62 10.26 -10.51
C LEU A 84 -6.19 10.29 -11.04
N ARG A 85 -5.97 10.56 -12.32
CA ARG A 85 -4.60 10.71 -12.87
C ARG A 85 -3.90 11.97 -12.33
N ALA A 86 -2.65 11.85 -11.89
CA ALA A 86 -1.97 12.98 -11.22
C ALA A 86 -1.73 14.18 -12.14
N GLU A 87 -1.56 13.95 -13.44
CA GLU A 87 -1.39 14.99 -14.47
C GLU A 87 -2.57 15.98 -14.57
N HIS A 88 -3.76 15.61 -14.07
CA HIS A 88 -4.93 16.49 -14.05
C HIS A 88 -5.14 17.22 -12.73
N ILE A 89 -4.19 17.11 -11.79
CA ILE A 89 -4.31 17.67 -10.45
C ILE A 89 -3.43 18.91 -10.38
N THR A 90 -4.05 20.08 -10.32
CA THR A 90 -3.37 21.37 -10.10
C THR A 90 -3.63 21.91 -8.70
N LEU A 91 -3.89 20.99 -7.76
CA LEU A 91 -4.23 21.27 -6.37
C LEU A 91 -2.97 21.26 -5.48
N GLN A 92 -2.95 22.13 -4.48
CA GLN A 92 -1.91 22.14 -3.44
C GLN A 92 -2.02 20.91 -2.55
N LEU A 93 -0.93 20.50 -1.91
CA LEU A 93 -0.99 19.49 -0.85
C LEU A 93 -1.66 20.03 0.43
N PRO A 94 -2.29 19.17 1.26
CA PRO A 94 -2.82 19.57 2.57
C PRO A 94 -1.76 20.19 3.48
N CYS A 95 -2.13 21.25 4.21
CA CYS A 95 -1.25 21.95 5.14
C CYS A 95 -1.22 21.30 6.54
N GLU A 96 -0.35 21.80 7.42
CA GLU A 96 -0.32 21.37 8.83
C GLU A 96 -1.65 21.65 9.55
N GLU A 97 -1.94 20.83 10.55
CA GLU A 97 -3.23 20.86 11.24
C GLU A 97 -3.50 22.16 11.99
N HIS A 98 -2.47 22.78 12.57
CA HIS A 98 -2.63 24.05 13.26
C HIS A 98 -3.05 25.16 12.29
N GLN A 99 -2.52 25.17 11.06
CA GLN A 99 -2.91 26.15 10.05
C GLN A 99 -4.37 25.97 9.64
N TYR A 100 -4.78 24.72 9.41
CA TYR A 100 -6.17 24.37 9.12
C TYR A 100 -7.13 24.75 10.27
N SER A 101 -6.81 24.30 11.49
CA SER A 101 -7.65 24.47 12.68
C SER A 101 -7.79 25.93 13.09
N TYR A 102 -6.75 26.74 12.95
CA TYR A 102 -6.79 28.17 13.32
C TYR A 102 -7.10 29.11 12.14
N ASP A 103 -7.45 28.58 10.97
CA ASP A 103 -7.76 29.38 9.77
C ASP A 103 -6.60 30.32 9.38
N ILE A 104 -5.35 29.82 9.50
CA ILE A 104 -4.13 30.58 9.20
C ILE A 104 -3.75 30.31 7.73
N PRO A 105 -3.82 31.32 6.84
CA PRO A 105 -3.46 31.13 5.44
C PRO A 105 -2.01 30.70 5.28
N CYS A 106 -1.81 29.64 4.50
CA CYS A 106 -0.49 29.17 4.09
C CYS A 106 -0.55 28.67 2.65
N TRP A 107 0.62 28.53 2.04
CA TRP A 107 0.77 28.05 0.68
C TRP A 107 1.71 26.86 0.67
N THR A 108 1.21 25.71 0.21
CA THR A 108 2.00 24.50 0.01
C THR A 108 2.24 24.28 -1.48
N PRO A 109 3.15 23.39 -1.89
CA PRO A 109 3.42 23.15 -3.30
C PRO A 109 2.25 22.48 -4.04
N ILE A 110 2.04 22.89 -5.28
CA ILE A 110 1.36 22.06 -6.29
C ILE A 110 2.43 21.14 -6.87
N LYS A 111 2.27 19.83 -6.69
CA LYS A 111 3.27 18.84 -7.12
C LYS A 111 2.63 17.82 -8.04
N ASN A 112 3.26 17.58 -9.18
CA ASN A 112 2.98 16.37 -9.95
C ASN A 112 3.59 15.18 -9.18
N LEU A 113 2.73 14.43 -8.49
CA LEU A 113 3.18 13.34 -7.64
C LEU A 113 3.67 12.12 -8.46
N GLU A 114 3.35 12.05 -9.75
CA GLU A 114 3.80 10.99 -10.66
C GLU A 114 5.21 11.24 -11.22
N GLU A 115 5.70 12.48 -11.20
CA GLU A 115 7.07 12.80 -11.61
C GLU A 115 8.12 12.11 -10.72
N TRP A 116 9.10 11.46 -11.35
CA TRP A 116 10.12 10.66 -10.67
C TRP A 116 11.21 11.51 -10.01
N MET A 117 11.56 12.64 -10.61
CA MET A 117 12.60 13.55 -10.14
C MET A 117 11.98 14.91 -9.81
N PRO A 118 12.06 15.38 -8.56
CA PRO A 118 11.74 16.78 -8.27
C PRO A 118 12.76 17.67 -8.98
N SER A 119 12.31 18.75 -9.61
CA SER A 119 13.20 19.83 -10.04
C SER A 119 13.92 20.40 -8.81
N ASP A 120 15.19 20.78 -8.90
CA ASP A 120 16.02 21.22 -7.75
C ASP A 120 15.36 22.29 -6.85
N GLY A 121 14.48 23.13 -7.41
CA GLY A 121 13.71 24.14 -6.67
C GLY A 121 12.58 23.61 -5.77
N GLN A 122 12.17 22.35 -5.89
CA GLN A 122 11.04 21.78 -5.13
C GLN A 122 11.43 21.30 -3.72
N LEU A 123 12.73 21.11 -3.44
CA LEU A 123 13.21 20.61 -2.14
C LEU A 123 13.06 21.64 -1.01
N GLN A 124 13.11 22.94 -1.33
CA GLN A 124 12.94 24.03 -0.35
C GLN A 124 11.47 24.32 0.00
N ALA A 125 10.52 23.76 -0.75
CA ALA A 125 9.10 24.11 -0.66
C ALA A 125 8.28 23.20 0.27
N GLN A 126 8.91 22.37 1.11
CA GLN A 126 8.19 21.50 2.06
C GLN A 126 7.65 22.24 3.30
N VAL A 127 7.93 23.54 3.41
CA VAL A 127 7.38 24.39 4.45
C VAL A 127 5.84 24.32 4.36
N ASP A 128 5.19 24.19 5.51
CA ASP A 128 3.72 24.12 5.67
C ASP A 128 3.02 22.83 5.19
N ILE A 129 3.72 21.86 4.58
CA ILE A 129 3.09 20.56 4.24
C ILE A 129 2.74 19.81 5.53
N GLY A 130 1.49 19.37 5.62
CA GLY A 130 0.99 18.63 6.78
C GLY A 130 1.36 17.15 6.81
N LEU A 131 1.15 16.49 7.96
CA LEU A 131 1.13 15.01 8.05
C LEU A 131 0.25 14.37 6.95
N PHE A 132 -0.89 14.98 6.63
CA PHE A 132 -1.74 14.49 5.53
C PHE A 132 -1.10 14.67 4.15
N GLY A 133 -0.43 15.79 3.90
CA GLY A 133 0.29 16.00 2.65
C GLY A 133 1.43 14.99 2.45
N HIS A 134 2.14 14.66 3.53
CA HIS A 134 3.12 13.58 3.48
C HIS A 134 2.48 12.20 3.27
N TYR A 135 1.32 11.93 3.88
CA TYR A 135 0.58 10.71 3.63
C TYR A 135 0.16 10.54 2.15
N VAL A 136 -0.34 11.62 1.53
CA VAL A 136 -0.67 11.67 0.09
C VAL A 136 0.55 11.29 -0.76
N GLN A 137 1.73 11.83 -0.43
CA GLN A 137 2.97 11.53 -1.14
C GLN A 137 3.35 10.04 -1.02
N ILE A 138 3.28 9.44 0.17
CA ILE A 138 3.56 8.00 0.35
C ILE A 138 2.56 7.15 -0.43
N MET A 139 1.26 7.49 -0.42
CA MET A 139 0.26 6.70 -1.14
C MET A 139 0.51 6.68 -2.64
N GLN A 140 0.96 7.80 -3.21
CA GLN A 140 1.39 7.81 -4.61
C GLN A 140 2.64 6.95 -4.85
N MET A 141 3.67 7.07 -4.00
CA MET A 141 4.89 6.26 -4.12
C MET A 141 4.58 4.77 -4.02
N ARG A 142 3.70 4.38 -3.08
CA ARG A 142 3.20 3.01 -2.94
C ARG A 142 2.55 2.53 -4.23
N TYR A 143 1.66 3.33 -4.81
CA TYR A 143 1.02 2.98 -6.08
C TYR A 143 2.05 2.74 -7.20
N CYS A 144 3.05 3.62 -7.34
CA CYS A 144 4.13 3.45 -8.32
C CYS A 144 4.90 2.13 -8.10
N MET A 145 5.23 1.80 -6.84
CA MET A 145 5.90 0.55 -6.50
C MET A 145 5.05 -0.66 -6.83
N LEU A 146 3.76 -0.65 -6.47
CA LEU A 146 2.87 -1.75 -6.82
C LEU A 146 2.68 -1.91 -8.32
N LYS A 147 2.62 -0.79 -9.07
CA LYS A 147 2.58 -0.82 -10.53
C LYS A 147 3.82 -1.51 -11.10
N TYR A 148 5.01 -1.16 -10.59
CA TYR A 148 6.26 -1.82 -10.96
C TYR A 148 6.24 -3.32 -10.65
N VAL A 149 5.93 -3.66 -9.40
CA VAL A 149 5.98 -5.03 -8.89
C VAL A 149 4.99 -5.94 -9.63
N ARG A 150 3.83 -5.42 -10.04
CA ARG A 150 2.79 -6.20 -10.75
C ARG A 150 3.04 -6.33 -12.24
N ASN A 151 3.49 -5.26 -12.89
CA ASN A 151 3.68 -5.23 -14.34
C ASN A 151 5.13 -5.56 -14.71
N HIS A 152 5.84 -6.27 -13.83
CA HIS A 152 7.24 -6.58 -14.02
C HIS A 152 7.54 -7.26 -15.37
N PRO A 153 6.72 -8.17 -15.94
CA PRO A 153 7.07 -8.79 -17.22
C PRO A 153 7.25 -7.77 -18.35
N GLU A 154 6.33 -6.81 -18.46
CA GLU A 154 6.36 -5.74 -19.47
C GLU A 154 7.52 -4.75 -19.21
N GLN A 155 7.76 -4.40 -17.94
CA GLN A 155 8.81 -3.41 -17.60
C GLN A 155 10.23 -4.00 -17.67
N LEU A 156 10.36 -5.31 -17.47
CA LEU A 156 11.63 -6.01 -17.51
C LEU A 156 12.12 -6.25 -18.95
N GLU A 157 11.26 -6.17 -19.96
CA GLU A 157 11.67 -6.19 -21.37
C GLU A 157 12.56 -4.98 -21.71
N GLU A 158 12.38 -3.86 -21.00
CA GLU A 158 13.14 -2.62 -21.21
C GLU A 158 14.41 -2.56 -20.35
N VAL A 159 14.29 -2.63 -19.01
CA VAL A 159 15.42 -2.36 -18.09
C VAL A 159 15.36 -3.25 -16.83
N ARG A 160 16.50 -3.86 -16.46
CA ARG A 160 16.60 -4.75 -15.29
C ARG A 160 16.56 -3.99 -13.95
N PRO A 161 16.13 -4.60 -12.82
CA PRO A 161 15.98 -3.91 -11.54
C PRO A 161 17.28 -3.35 -10.95
N TRP A 162 18.43 -3.95 -11.29
CA TRP A 162 19.75 -3.51 -10.84
C TRP A 162 20.37 -2.41 -11.71
N ASP A 163 19.70 -2.01 -12.78
CA ASP A 163 20.10 -0.83 -13.55
C ASP A 163 19.70 0.44 -12.81
N ALA A 164 20.57 1.45 -12.80
CA ALA A 164 20.36 2.72 -12.13
C ALA A 164 19.20 3.54 -12.72
N THR A 165 18.85 3.30 -13.99
CA THR A 165 17.75 3.96 -14.70
C THR A 165 16.42 3.23 -14.57
N SER A 166 16.42 2.03 -13.98
CA SER A 166 15.22 1.21 -13.83
C SER A 166 14.13 1.90 -13.00
N SER A 167 12.87 1.57 -13.27
CA SER A 167 11.75 2.02 -12.43
C SER A 167 11.88 1.55 -10.97
N PHE A 168 12.55 0.41 -10.74
CA PHE A 168 12.92 -0.03 -9.39
C PHE A 168 13.84 0.98 -8.69
N ALA A 169 14.97 1.33 -9.32
CA ALA A 169 15.93 2.29 -8.78
C ALA A 169 15.29 3.67 -8.56
N GLN A 170 14.42 4.11 -9.48
CA GLN A 170 13.66 5.35 -9.34
C GLN A 170 12.70 5.31 -8.13
N CYS A 171 12.00 4.19 -7.89
CA CYS A 171 11.16 4.02 -6.71
C CYS A 171 11.97 4.11 -5.40
N VAL A 172 13.10 3.40 -5.34
CA VAL A 172 14.01 3.43 -4.17
C VAL A 172 14.55 4.83 -3.92
N HIS A 173 15.00 5.51 -4.97
CA HIS A 173 15.53 6.87 -4.87
C HIS A 173 14.47 7.85 -4.35
N LYS A 174 13.28 7.85 -4.96
CA LYS A 174 12.19 8.78 -4.64
C LYS A 174 11.74 8.66 -3.17
N ILE A 175 11.52 7.45 -2.67
CA ILE A 175 11.10 7.25 -1.26
C ILE A 175 12.23 7.57 -0.27
N SER A 176 13.49 7.29 -0.64
CA SER A 176 14.65 7.62 0.19
C SER A 176 14.84 9.13 0.32
N MET A 177 14.73 9.86 -0.80
CA MET A 177 14.78 11.32 -0.81
C MET A 177 13.64 11.92 0.02
N TRP A 178 12.43 11.40 -0.14
CA TRP A 178 11.29 11.81 0.68
C TRP A 178 11.56 11.60 2.18
N LYS A 179 12.05 10.42 2.58
CA LYS A 179 12.37 10.12 3.98
C LYS A 179 13.44 11.06 4.55
N GLN A 180 14.48 11.36 3.79
CA GLN A 180 15.56 12.27 4.18
C GLN A 180 15.10 13.73 4.27
N SER A 181 14.07 14.11 3.51
CA SER A 181 13.51 15.45 3.53
C SER A 181 12.56 15.73 4.71
N LEU A 182 12.15 14.71 5.48
CA LEU A 182 11.23 14.90 6.60
C LEU A 182 11.83 15.82 7.67
N LEU A 183 11.15 16.92 7.93
CA LEU A 183 11.49 17.85 9.00
C LEU A 183 11.38 17.17 10.39
N PRO A 184 12.12 17.64 11.42
CA PRO A 184 12.13 17.01 12.73
C PRO A 184 10.75 16.74 13.34
N GLN A 185 9.76 17.62 13.13
CA GLN A 185 8.39 17.46 13.63
C GLN A 185 7.57 16.33 12.98
N PHE A 186 8.13 15.66 11.96
CA PHE A 186 7.56 14.49 11.28
C PHE A 186 8.36 13.22 11.53
N GLN A 187 9.46 13.30 12.28
CA GLN A 187 10.27 12.15 12.64
C GLN A 187 9.73 11.48 13.91
N LEU A 188 9.93 10.17 14.03
CA LEU A 188 9.47 9.40 15.19
C LEU A 188 10.47 9.52 16.36
N LEU A 189 10.65 10.75 16.86
CA LEU A 189 11.52 11.08 17.98
C LEU A 189 10.70 11.17 19.29
N PRO A 190 11.30 10.96 20.48
CA PRO A 190 10.58 11.00 21.75
C PRO A 190 9.78 12.29 21.97
N ASP A 191 10.42 13.44 21.76
CA ASP A 191 9.76 14.75 21.91
C ASP A 191 8.59 14.92 20.93
N THR A 192 8.77 14.44 19.70
CA THR A 192 7.73 14.50 18.66
C THR A 192 6.55 13.56 18.97
N ILE A 193 6.81 12.38 19.53
CA ILE A 193 5.77 11.44 19.96
C ILE A 193 4.88 12.08 21.03
N HIS A 194 5.48 12.63 22.10
CA HIS A 194 4.72 13.28 23.16
C HIS A 194 3.97 14.52 22.66
N ALA A 195 4.61 15.35 21.83
CA ALA A 195 3.96 16.51 21.23
C ALA A 195 2.75 16.11 20.37
N ARG A 196 2.91 15.14 19.46
CA ARG A 196 1.80 14.69 18.60
C ARG A 196 0.74 13.91 19.37
N GLN A 197 1.07 13.25 20.47
CA GLN A 197 0.09 12.66 21.38
C GLN A 197 -0.81 13.75 21.98
N SER A 198 -0.23 14.84 22.47
CA SER A 198 -1.00 15.95 23.06
C SER A 198 -1.87 16.71 22.04
N GLN A 199 -1.64 16.51 20.74
CA GLN A 199 -2.36 17.13 19.64
C GLN A 199 -3.35 16.18 18.96
N ASP A 200 -3.54 14.96 19.48
CA ASP A 200 -4.35 13.90 18.85
C ASP A 200 -3.88 13.51 17.43
N GLN A 201 -2.57 13.66 17.16
CA GLN A 201 -1.94 13.39 15.87
C GLN A 201 -0.91 12.26 15.91
N LEU A 202 -0.81 11.55 17.03
CA LEU A 202 0.16 10.47 17.19
C LEU A 202 -0.11 9.32 16.19
N LEU A 203 -1.37 8.94 15.96
CA LEU A 203 -1.70 7.84 15.04
C LEU A 203 -1.24 8.15 13.59
N PRO A 204 -1.58 9.32 12.99
CA PRO A 204 -1.04 9.69 11.68
C PRO A 204 0.49 9.72 11.61
N LEU A 205 1.17 10.17 12.67
CA LEU A 205 2.63 10.14 12.73
C LEU A 205 3.17 8.70 12.67
N ILE A 206 2.64 7.80 13.51
CA ILE A 206 3.06 6.40 13.54
C ILE A 206 2.83 5.77 12.17
N MET A 207 1.63 5.96 11.61
CA MET A 207 1.28 5.37 10.32
C MET A 207 2.15 5.89 9.19
N LEU A 208 2.59 7.14 9.23
CA LEU A 208 3.54 7.67 8.23
C LEU A 208 4.82 6.82 8.16
N HIS A 209 5.37 6.43 9.32
CA HIS A 209 6.57 5.58 9.38
C HIS A 209 6.27 4.11 9.08
N VAL A 210 5.14 3.58 9.53
CA VAL A 210 4.70 2.22 9.17
C VAL A 210 4.55 2.08 7.65
N TRP A 211 3.94 3.06 6.99
CA TRP A 211 3.77 3.05 5.53
C TRP A 211 5.08 3.14 4.78
N TYR A 212 6.06 3.89 5.28
CA TYR A 212 7.40 3.91 4.71
C TYR A 212 8.04 2.52 4.72
N GLU A 213 8.02 1.84 5.88
CA GLU A 213 8.56 0.48 6.02
C GLU A 213 7.78 -0.53 5.16
N GLN A 214 6.44 -0.40 5.09
CA GLN A 214 5.60 -1.23 4.25
C GLN A 214 5.93 -1.08 2.76
N CYS A 215 6.09 0.16 2.27
CA CYS A 215 6.42 0.42 0.86
C CYS A 215 7.76 -0.21 0.47
N MET A 216 8.77 -0.09 1.32
CA MET A 216 10.08 -0.69 1.09
C MET A 216 10.02 -2.22 1.13
N SER A 217 9.25 -2.79 2.07
CA SER A 217 9.00 -4.23 2.14
C SER A 217 8.29 -4.75 0.87
N ASP A 218 7.26 -4.04 0.39
CA ASP A 218 6.52 -4.37 -0.83
C ASP A 218 7.43 -4.35 -2.07
N LEU A 219 8.27 -3.32 -2.21
CA LEU A 219 9.17 -3.18 -3.35
C LEU A 219 10.25 -4.27 -3.39
N TYR A 220 10.85 -4.60 -2.23
CA TYR A 220 11.91 -5.62 -2.15
C TYR A 220 11.38 -7.06 -2.15
N ARG A 221 10.06 -7.25 -2.10
CA ARG A 221 9.44 -8.58 -2.17
C ARG A 221 9.71 -9.30 -3.48
N ILE A 222 10.10 -8.59 -4.54
CA ILE A 222 10.45 -9.16 -5.85
C ILE A 222 11.60 -10.18 -5.80
N VAL A 223 12.43 -10.16 -4.75
CA VAL A 223 13.51 -11.14 -4.54
C VAL A 223 13.21 -12.17 -3.45
N MET A 224 12.07 -12.05 -2.78
CA MET A 224 11.68 -12.97 -1.71
C MET A 224 11.02 -14.20 -2.31
N PRO A 225 11.42 -15.43 -1.95
CA PRO A 225 10.79 -16.63 -2.47
C PRO A 225 9.35 -16.79 -1.96
N GLY A 226 8.49 -17.46 -2.75
CA GLY A 226 7.15 -17.85 -2.31
C GLY A 226 6.08 -16.75 -2.42
N PHE A 227 6.41 -15.59 -2.98
CA PHE A 227 5.46 -14.51 -3.24
C PHE A 227 5.04 -14.49 -4.72
N PRO A 228 3.80 -14.10 -5.05
CA PRO A 228 3.37 -13.94 -6.44
C PRO A 228 4.22 -12.95 -7.24
N GLU A 229 4.83 -11.99 -6.54
CA GLU A 229 5.63 -10.91 -7.09
C GLU A 229 7.11 -11.29 -7.31
N THR A 230 7.52 -12.48 -6.89
CA THR A 230 8.91 -12.93 -7.02
C THR A 230 9.31 -12.99 -8.49
N LEU A 231 10.47 -12.40 -8.81
CA LEU A 231 11.05 -12.47 -10.15
C LEU A 231 11.33 -13.92 -10.57
N PRO A 232 11.28 -14.23 -11.87
CA PRO A 232 11.64 -15.55 -12.38
C PRO A 232 13.04 -15.98 -11.92
N ALA A 233 13.21 -17.27 -11.60
CA ALA A 233 14.48 -17.81 -11.12
C ALA A 233 15.64 -17.56 -12.10
N SER A 234 15.38 -17.64 -13.41
CA SER A 234 16.36 -17.31 -14.45
C SER A 234 16.90 -15.89 -14.33
N MET A 235 16.03 -14.92 -14.05
CA MET A 235 16.43 -13.52 -13.86
C MET A 235 17.18 -13.30 -12.56
N LEU A 236 16.79 -13.98 -11.48
CA LEU A 236 17.50 -13.89 -10.21
C LEU A 236 18.92 -14.44 -10.32
N LEU A 237 19.17 -15.41 -11.21
CA LEU A 237 20.51 -15.93 -11.52
C LEU A 237 21.38 -14.93 -12.29
N ASP A 238 20.77 -14.05 -13.10
CA ASP A 238 21.47 -13.01 -13.87
C ASP A 238 21.82 -11.77 -13.01
N ALA A 239 21.30 -11.68 -11.79
CA ALA A 239 21.51 -10.54 -10.93
C ALA A 239 23.00 -10.40 -10.51
N PRO A 240 23.50 -9.17 -10.34
CA PRO A 240 24.85 -8.95 -9.82
C PRO A 240 25.10 -9.67 -8.50
N ALA A 241 26.34 -10.11 -8.28
CA ALA A 241 26.73 -10.81 -7.07
C ALA A 241 26.33 -10.03 -5.80
N GLY A 242 25.61 -10.68 -4.90
CA GLY A 242 25.13 -10.09 -3.65
C GLY A 242 23.85 -9.25 -3.76
N TRP A 243 23.41 -8.85 -4.96
CA TRP A 243 22.23 -8.00 -5.14
C TRP A 243 20.96 -8.66 -4.56
N VAL A 244 20.71 -9.93 -4.88
CA VAL A 244 19.55 -10.69 -4.37
C VAL A 244 19.58 -10.79 -2.85
N GLN A 245 20.71 -11.20 -2.28
CA GLN A 245 20.86 -11.37 -0.82
C GLN A 245 20.67 -10.05 -0.07
N GLN A 246 21.26 -8.96 -0.59
CA GLN A 246 21.12 -7.63 -0.01
C GLN A 246 19.64 -7.21 0.06
N HIS A 247 18.89 -7.39 -1.02
CA HIS A 247 17.48 -6.98 -1.09
C HIS A 247 16.55 -7.91 -0.29
N GLN A 248 16.89 -9.20 -0.18
CA GLN A 248 16.21 -10.14 0.72
C GLN A 248 16.38 -9.72 2.19
N SER A 249 17.61 -9.44 2.62
CA SER A 249 17.90 -8.94 3.96
C SER A 249 17.22 -7.58 4.21
N ALA A 250 17.20 -6.70 3.22
CA ALA A 250 16.51 -5.42 3.31
C ALA A 250 15.00 -5.59 3.49
N CYS A 251 14.35 -6.47 2.72
CA CYS A 251 12.92 -6.77 2.83
C CYS A 251 12.55 -7.23 4.25
N VAL A 252 13.29 -8.21 4.79
CA VAL A 252 13.08 -8.70 6.16
C VAL A 252 13.31 -7.60 7.20
N ARG A 253 14.35 -6.79 7.04
CA ARG A 253 14.64 -5.67 7.94
C ARG A 253 13.50 -4.64 7.96
N HIS A 254 12.98 -4.23 6.80
CA HIS A 254 11.84 -3.31 6.74
C HIS A 254 10.58 -3.91 7.38
N ALA A 255 10.32 -5.19 7.17
CA ALA A 255 9.24 -5.89 7.88
C ALA A 255 9.44 -5.90 9.41
N SER A 256 10.67 -6.13 9.90
CA SER A 256 10.98 -6.07 11.34
C SER A 256 10.85 -4.66 11.92
N ASN A 257 11.18 -3.62 11.15
CA ASN A 257 11.06 -2.24 11.60
C ASN A 257 9.62 -1.82 11.92
N ILE A 258 8.60 -2.45 11.31
CA ILE A 258 7.20 -2.21 11.67
C ILE A 258 6.94 -2.58 13.14
N ALA A 259 7.49 -3.71 13.61
CA ALA A 259 7.42 -4.08 15.02
C ALA A 259 8.19 -3.11 15.91
N ALA A 260 9.43 -2.75 15.52
CA ALA A 260 10.26 -1.82 16.27
C ALA A 260 9.61 -0.45 16.46
N ILE A 261 8.88 0.04 15.45
CA ILE A 261 8.09 1.29 15.53
C ILE A 261 7.03 1.17 16.64
N LEU A 262 6.23 0.10 16.61
CA LEU A 262 5.14 -0.10 17.58
C LEU A 262 5.67 -0.35 19.00
N GLU A 263 6.78 -1.07 19.14
CA GLU A 263 7.46 -1.30 20.41
C GLU A 263 8.06 0.00 20.97
N SER A 264 8.67 0.83 20.13
CA SER A 264 9.21 2.14 20.53
C SER A 264 8.11 3.06 21.03
N VAL A 265 6.98 3.13 20.32
CA VAL A 265 5.80 3.90 20.76
C VAL A 265 5.28 3.36 22.08
N ALA A 266 5.19 2.04 22.23
CA ALA A 266 4.71 1.42 23.46
C ALA A 266 5.58 1.68 24.68
N ALA A 267 6.88 1.90 24.47
CA ALA A 267 7.79 2.27 25.55
C ALA A 267 7.61 3.72 26.03
N MET A 268 6.96 4.57 25.24
CA MET A 268 6.82 6.01 25.51
C MET A 268 5.39 6.42 25.87
N VAL A 269 4.40 5.68 25.39
CA VAL A 269 2.98 6.03 25.50
C VAL A 269 2.21 4.85 26.10
N ASP A 270 1.23 5.17 26.96
CA ASP A 270 0.28 4.17 27.44
C ASP A 270 -0.59 3.65 26.27
N VAL A 271 -0.23 2.47 25.77
CA VAL A 271 -0.91 1.83 24.64
C VAL A 271 -2.25 1.21 25.07
N GLU A 272 -2.51 1.05 26.37
CA GLU A 272 -3.81 0.53 26.82
C GLU A 272 -4.92 1.55 26.63
N SER A 273 -4.60 2.85 26.79
CA SER A 273 -5.52 3.95 26.55
C SER A 273 -5.52 4.44 25.09
N PHE A 274 -4.52 4.08 24.28
CA PHE A 274 -4.42 4.51 22.89
C PHE A 274 -4.98 3.47 21.90
N VAL A 275 -6.09 3.83 21.23
CA VAL A 275 -6.73 2.96 20.24
C VAL A 275 -6.24 3.28 18.82
N PHE A 276 -5.64 2.28 18.16
CA PHE A 276 -5.28 2.38 16.75
C PHE A 276 -6.53 2.21 15.89
N LEU A 277 -7.01 3.30 15.31
CA LEU A 277 -8.20 3.34 14.44
C LEU A 277 -7.84 3.35 12.94
N ASP A 278 -6.58 3.03 12.63
CA ASP A 278 -6.08 2.97 11.28
C ASP A 278 -6.23 1.55 10.71
N THR A 279 -7.16 1.37 9.79
CA THR A 279 -7.54 0.03 9.31
C THR A 279 -6.52 -0.65 8.40
N SER A 280 -5.44 0.03 8.02
CA SER A 280 -4.34 -0.60 7.28
C SER A 280 -3.32 -1.26 8.18
N LEU A 281 -3.22 -0.85 9.45
CA LEU A 281 -2.24 -1.42 10.38
C LEU A 281 -2.32 -2.96 10.50
N PRO A 282 -3.50 -3.59 10.61
CA PRO A 282 -3.63 -5.06 10.62
C PRO A 282 -3.00 -5.72 9.40
N MET A 283 -3.12 -5.08 8.23
CA MET A 283 -2.52 -5.59 7.00
C MET A 283 -1.01 -5.46 7.05
N CYS A 284 -0.48 -4.28 7.38
CA CYS A 284 0.96 -4.07 7.47
C CYS A 284 1.60 -5.07 8.44
N ILE A 285 0.91 -5.36 9.55
CA ILE A 285 1.32 -6.38 10.52
C ILE A 285 1.32 -7.77 9.89
N PHE A 286 0.22 -8.20 9.26
CA PHE A 286 0.14 -9.51 8.60
C PHE A 286 1.24 -9.70 7.54
N ASP A 287 1.42 -8.72 6.65
CA ASP A 287 2.45 -8.76 5.62
C ASP A 287 3.86 -8.78 6.22
N SER A 288 4.10 -8.01 7.28
CA SER A 288 5.39 -8.03 7.99
C SER A 288 5.71 -9.40 8.56
N ILE A 289 4.71 -10.09 9.13
CA ILE A 289 4.85 -11.44 9.69
C ILE A 289 5.15 -12.42 8.55
N CYS A 290 4.40 -12.37 7.44
CA CYS A 290 4.63 -13.25 6.29
C CYS A 290 6.05 -13.11 5.72
N VAL A 291 6.54 -11.87 5.54
CA VAL A 291 7.90 -11.61 5.04
C VAL A 291 8.97 -12.13 6.00
N ARG A 292 8.79 -11.91 7.31
CA ARG A 292 9.73 -12.37 8.34
C ARG A 292 9.75 -13.89 8.45
N LEU A 293 8.59 -14.54 8.35
CA LEU A 293 8.50 -16.01 8.31
C LEU A 293 9.26 -16.56 7.11
N GLN A 294 9.04 -16.01 5.92
CA GLN A 294 9.81 -16.42 4.75
C GLN A 294 11.32 -16.23 4.98
N GLY A 295 11.71 -15.13 5.62
CA GLY A 295 13.08 -14.82 6.01
C GLY A 295 13.74 -15.85 6.93
N LEU A 296 13.00 -16.36 7.91
CA LEU A 296 13.51 -17.33 8.88
C LEU A 296 14.01 -18.62 8.21
N PHE A 297 13.39 -19.03 7.11
CA PHE A 297 13.64 -20.29 6.42
C PHE A 297 14.55 -20.16 5.18
N MET A 298 15.11 -18.99 4.91
CA MET A 298 16.06 -18.85 3.81
C MET A 298 17.46 -19.40 4.17
N PRO A 299 18.16 -20.12 3.25
CA PRO A 299 19.40 -20.87 3.55
C PRO A 299 20.58 -20.03 4.06
N GLN A 300 20.60 -18.74 3.73
CA GLN A 300 21.68 -17.81 4.08
C GLN A 300 21.76 -17.46 5.57
N PHE A 301 20.83 -17.94 6.40
CA PHE A 301 20.77 -17.61 7.82
C PHE A 301 20.90 -18.88 8.69
N SER A 302 22.09 -19.13 9.24
CA SER A 302 22.38 -20.23 10.19
C SER A 302 21.58 -20.07 11.51
N SER A 303 21.18 -21.17 12.18
CA SER A 303 20.39 -21.22 13.44
C SER A 303 18.90 -20.75 13.38
N VAL A 304 18.08 -21.44 12.58
CA VAL A 304 16.62 -21.19 12.46
C VAL A 304 15.90 -21.16 13.82
N GLY A 305 16.20 -22.10 14.73
CA GLY A 305 15.51 -22.22 16.02
C GLY A 305 15.68 -20.99 16.94
N GLU A 306 16.87 -20.41 17.00
CA GLU A 306 17.17 -19.23 17.83
C GLU A 306 16.43 -17.99 17.32
N ARG A 307 16.41 -17.78 15.99
CA ARG A 307 15.67 -16.67 15.38
C ARG A 307 14.15 -16.81 15.48
N VAL A 308 13.64 -18.04 15.47
CA VAL A 308 12.21 -18.31 15.69
C VAL A 308 11.81 -17.83 17.08
N GLU A 309 12.60 -18.16 18.11
CA GLU A 309 12.33 -17.68 19.48
C GLU A 309 12.43 -16.15 19.58
N GLU A 310 13.41 -15.52 18.94
CA GLU A 310 13.54 -14.07 18.91
C GLU A 310 12.34 -13.40 18.23
N CYS A 311 11.85 -13.96 17.13
CA CYS A 311 10.71 -13.41 16.40
C CYS A 311 9.37 -13.65 17.12
N LYS A 312 9.24 -14.73 17.89
CA LYS A 312 7.98 -15.09 18.57
C LYS A 312 7.47 -13.97 19.45
N ALA A 313 8.31 -13.40 20.31
CA ALA A 313 7.90 -12.31 21.21
C ALA A 313 7.34 -11.11 20.43
N SER A 314 8.04 -10.71 19.38
CA SER A 314 7.60 -9.64 18.48
C SER A 314 6.28 -9.98 17.75
N PHE A 315 6.09 -11.24 17.31
CA PHE A 315 4.82 -11.68 16.71
C PHE A 315 3.65 -11.62 17.70
N VAL A 316 3.87 -12.00 18.97
CA VAL A 316 2.86 -11.86 20.03
C VAL A 316 2.46 -10.39 20.17
N THR A 317 3.44 -9.50 20.29
CA THR A 317 3.21 -8.06 20.42
C THR A 317 2.39 -7.51 19.26
N LEU A 318 2.79 -7.81 18.03
CA LEU A 318 2.10 -7.40 16.82
C LEU A 318 0.65 -7.91 16.78
N MET A 319 0.42 -9.18 17.09
CA MET A 319 -0.92 -9.76 17.13
C MET A 319 -1.80 -9.12 18.20
N GLY A 320 -1.24 -8.73 19.35
CA GLY A 320 -1.98 -8.01 20.39
C GLY A 320 -2.52 -6.66 19.93
N TYR A 321 -1.83 -5.96 19.03
CA TYR A 321 -2.39 -4.78 18.35
C TYR A 321 -3.60 -5.16 17.50
N VAL A 322 -3.46 -6.16 16.62
CA VAL A 322 -4.54 -6.59 15.72
C VAL A 322 -5.76 -7.09 16.50
N GLU A 323 -5.55 -7.80 17.61
CA GLU A 323 -6.63 -8.28 18.49
C GLU A 323 -7.45 -7.15 19.13
N ARG A 324 -6.80 -6.07 19.56
CA ARG A 324 -7.53 -4.88 20.03
C ARG A 324 -8.33 -4.23 18.92
N MET A 325 -7.76 -4.16 17.71
CA MET A 325 -8.41 -3.59 16.53
C MET A 325 -9.57 -4.45 16.02
N ALA A 326 -9.50 -5.77 16.19
CA ALA A 326 -10.53 -6.74 15.81
C ALA A 326 -11.88 -6.51 16.53
N ARG A 327 -11.89 -5.73 17.62
CA ARG A 327 -13.12 -5.30 18.30
C ARG A 327 -13.93 -4.28 17.49
N TYR A 328 -13.28 -3.56 16.58
CA TYR A 328 -13.88 -2.46 15.83
C TYR A 328 -13.94 -2.73 14.32
N PHE A 329 -13.05 -3.58 13.80
CA PHE A 329 -12.88 -3.78 12.37
C PHE A 329 -12.99 -5.26 11.99
N GLN A 330 -13.93 -5.58 11.12
CA GLN A 330 -14.19 -6.95 10.64
C GLN A 330 -12.96 -7.54 9.95
N GLN A 331 -12.29 -6.75 9.12
CA GLN A 331 -11.05 -7.14 8.44
C GLN A 331 -9.91 -7.47 9.39
N ALA A 332 -9.84 -6.83 10.57
CA ALA A 332 -8.81 -7.12 11.57
C ALA A 332 -9.08 -8.46 12.25
N GLN A 333 -10.35 -8.83 12.49
CA GLN A 333 -10.71 -10.19 12.95
C GLN A 333 -10.23 -11.25 11.96
N TRP A 334 -10.51 -11.02 10.69
CA TRP A 334 -10.14 -11.94 9.63
C TRP A 334 -8.60 -12.05 9.47
N LEU A 335 -7.88 -10.92 9.46
CA LEU A 335 -6.41 -10.90 9.39
C LEU A 335 -5.75 -11.54 10.62
N LEU A 336 -6.32 -11.35 11.81
CA LEU A 336 -5.84 -11.98 13.03
C LEU A 336 -5.91 -13.51 12.92
N GLU A 337 -7.04 -14.03 12.43
CA GLU A 337 -7.23 -15.46 12.24
C GLU A 337 -6.27 -16.03 11.19
N GLU A 338 -6.09 -15.34 10.06
CA GLU A 338 -5.11 -15.81 9.08
C GLU A 338 -3.67 -15.72 9.61
N THR A 339 -3.35 -14.70 10.41
CA THR A 339 -2.03 -14.61 11.06
C THR A 339 -1.77 -15.84 11.91
N ARG A 340 -2.76 -16.27 12.72
CA ARG A 340 -2.68 -17.52 13.51
C ARG A 340 -2.46 -18.74 12.62
N ASN A 341 -3.25 -18.85 11.55
CA ASN A 341 -3.14 -19.98 10.62
C ASN A 341 -1.77 -20.06 9.95
N VAL A 342 -1.22 -18.92 9.51
CA VAL A 342 0.11 -18.87 8.88
C VAL A 342 1.20 -19.24 9.88
N LEU A 343 1.16 -18.75 11.11
CA LEU A 343 2.13 -19.11 12.15
C LEU A 343 2.06 -20.61 12.51
N PHE A 344 0.85 -21.15 12.66
CA PHE A 344 0.64 -22.57 12.91
C PHE A 344 1.20 -23.47 11.80
N ARG A 345 0.98 -23.11 10.52
CA ARG A 345 1.55 -23.84 9.37
C ARG A 345 3.08 -23.86 9.37
N HIS A 346 3.72 -22.87 9.97
CA HIS A 346 5.19 -22.80 10.12
C HIS A 346 5.69 -23.42 11.44
N GLY A 347 4.83 -24.13 12.18
CA GLY A 347 5.20 -24.77 13.45
C GLY A 347 5.46 -23.80 14.60
N ILE A 348 5.01 -22.54 14.49
CA ILE A 348 5.18 -21.51 15.50
C ILE A 348 3.92 -21.44 16.35
N SER A 349 3.97 -22.08 17.52
CA SER A 349 2.90 -21.99 18.52
C SER A 349 3.10 -20.75 19.39
N ILE A 350 2.08 -19.90 19.46
CA ILE A 350 2.00 -18.79 20.42
C ILE A 350 0.99 -19.18 21.51
N HIS A 351 1.32 -18.96 22.78
CA HIS A 351 0.46 -19.32 23.91
C HIS A 351 -0.92 -18.65 23.78
N GLY A 352 -2.00 -19.45 23.89
CA GLY A 352 -3.38 -19.00 23.71
C GLY A 352 -3.98 -19.23 22.32
N MET A 353 -3.22 -19.75 21.35
CA MET A 353 -3.78 -20.25 20.09
C MET A 353 -4.42 -21.63 20.29
N SER A 354 -5.74 -21.73 20.11
CA SER A 354 -6.42 -23.02 19.92
C SER A 354 -6.01 -23.63 18.58
N GLU A 355 -5.96 -24.97 18.47
CA GLU A 355 -5.78 -25.62 17.16
C GLU A 355 -6.88 -25.15 16.18
N PRO A 356 -6.54 -24.88 14.90
CA PRO A 356 -7.55 -24.57 13.91
C PRO A 356 -8.47 -25.79 13.76
N ASN A 357 -9.72 -25.66 14.22
CA ASN A 357 -10.73 -26.71 14.08
C ASN A 357 -10.84 -27.11 12.59
N SER A 358 -10.45 -28.35 12.28
CA SER A 358 -10.54 -28.94 10.94
C SER A 358 -11.97 -29.02 10.38
N SER A 359 -12.97 -28.72 11.21
CA SER A 359 -14.39 -28.65 10.89
C SER A 359 -14.94 -27.23 10.67
N ASN A 360 -14.16 -26.16 10.89
CA ASN A 360 -14.61 -24.76 10.76
C ASN A 360 -14.07 -24.05 9.51
N THR A 361 -13.96 -24.76 8.38
CA THR A 361 -13.82 -24.11 7.07
C THR A 361 -15.05 -23.29 6.67
N SER A 362 -16.17 -23.43 7.40
CA SER A 362 -17.28 -22.46 7.44
C SER A 362 -17.20 -21.67 8.74
N SER A 363 -16.51 -20.53 8.69
CA SER A 363 -16.59 -19.50 9.72
C SER A 363 -18.06 -19.14 10.03
N ASN A 364 -18.42 -18.97 11.31
CA ASN A 364 -19.62 -18.24 11.76
C ASN A 364 -19.53 -16.72 11.44
N LEU A 365 -18.91 -16.37 10.31
CA LEU A 365 -19.08 -15.09 9.67
C LEU A 365 -20.44 -15.15 8.94
N PRO A 366 -21.27 -14.09 8.95
CA PRO A 366 -22.43 -14.05 8.08
C PRO A 366 -21.99 -14.41 6.65
N ASP A 367 -22.80 -15.20 5.94
CA ASP A 367 -22.60 -15.78 4.60
C ASP A 367 -22.33 -14.75 3.47
N THR A 368 -21.90 -13.54 3.80
CA THR A 368 -21.36 -12.58 2.86
C THR A 368 -19.95 -13.01 2.46
N ASN A 369 -19.91 -13.90 1.48
CA ASN A 369 -18.98 -13.80 0.36
C ASN A 369 -17.50 -14.01 0.73
N VAL A 370 -17.16 -15.13 1.39
CA VAL A 370 -15.77 -15.55 1.68
C VAL A 370 -14.91 -15.67 0.41
N GLY A 371 -15.53 -15.96 -0.74
CA GLY A 371 -14.86 -15.90 -2.04
C GLY A 371 -14.39 -14.49 -2.42
N SER A 372 -15.10 -13.45 -1.95
CA SER A 372 -14.89 -12.02 -2.20
C SER A 372 -13.78 -11.33 -1.45
N HIS A 373 -13.18 -12.02 -0.50
CA HIS A 373 -12.13 -11.43 0.27
C HIS A 373 -10.85 -11.31 -0.57
N PRO A 374 -10.24 -10.10 -0.74
CA PRO A 374 -9.04 -9.85 -1.56
C PRO A 374 -7.77 -10.61 -1.14
N TRP A 375 -7.85 -11.45 -0.13
CA TRP A 375 -6.74 -12.25 0.38
C TRP A 375 -6.96 -13.75 0.26
N HIS A 376 -8.17 -14.20 -0.11
CA HIS A 376 -8.49 -15.63 -0.21
C HIS A 376 -7.52 -16.37 -1.16
N LYS A 377 -7.21 -15.77 -2.33
CA LYS A 377 -6.25 -16.35 -3.30
C LYS A 377 -4.79 -16.26 -2.86
N ARG A 378 -4.36 -15.16 -2.23
CA ARG A 378 -2.99 -15.04 -1.68
C ARG A 378 -2.72 -16.11 -0.62
N ILE A 379 -3.71 -16.39 0.21
CA ILE A 379 -3.67 -17.46 1.19
C ILE A 379 -3.65 -18.82 0.52
N GLN A 380 -4.39 -19.03 -0.57
CA GLN A 380 -4.33 -20.28 -1.33
C GLN A 380 -2.91 -20.54 -1.87
N HIS A 381 -2.25 -19.51 -2.42
CA HIS A 381 -0.84 -19.61 -2.83
C HIS A 381 0.12 -19.87 -1.65
N LEU A 382 -0.06 -19.20 -0.51
CA LEU A 382 0.73 -19.47 0.69
C LEU A 382 0.47 -20.90 1.24
N LYS A 383 -0.77 -21.39 1.16
CA LYS A 383 -1.16 -22.76 1.54
C LYS A 383 -0.48 -23.78 0.62
N ASP A 384 -0.46 -23.54 -0.68
CA ASP A 384 0.18 -24.45 -1.64
C ASP A 384 1.70 -24.46 -1.51
N ASN A 385 2.32 -23.31 -1.19
CA ASN A 385 3.74 -23.23 -0.86
C ASN A 385 4.07 -23.86 0.51
N SER A 386 3.19 -23.76 1.51
CA SER A 386 3.39 -24.37 2.84
C SER A 386 3.47 -25.91 2.80
N LYS A 387 2.80 -26.56 1.83
CA LYS A 387 2.92 -28.02 1.62
C LYS A 387 4.35 -28.45 1.26
N SER A 388 5.14 -27.57 0.65
CA SER A 388 6.55 -27.82 0.33
C SER A 388 7.47 -27.78 1.57
N TYR A 389 6.98 -27.28 2.70
CA TYR A 389 7.73 -27.12 3.95
C TYR A 389 7.34 -28.14 5.03
N ASN A 390 6.61 -29.21 4.71
CA ASN A 390 6.23 -30.28 5.65
C ASN A 390 7.42 -30.93 6.39
N TRP A 391 8.62 -30.89 5.83
CA TRP A 391 9.85 -31.36 6.49
C TRP A 391 10.34 -30.42 7.61
N ILE A 392 9.91 -29.15 7.62
CA ILE A 392 10.33 -28.10 8.56
C ILE A 392 9.60 -28.22 9.90
N SER A 393 8.32 -28.60 9.91
CA SER A 393 7.56 -28.88 11.13
C SER A 393 8.27 -29.94 12.00
N GLN A 394 8.96 -30.89 11.36
CA GLN A 394 9.76 -31.93 12.02
C GLN A 394 11.09 -31.42 12.60
N GLN A 395 11.61 -30.28 12.12
CA GLN A 395 12.83 -29.66 12.65
C GLN A 395 12.57 -28.70 13.82
N ILE A 396 11.42 -28.00 13.82
CA ILE A 396 11.05 -27.04 14.87
C ILE A 396 10.46 -27.75 16.09
N ASN A 397 9.67 -28.81 15.88
CA ASN A 397 9.11 -29.66 16.94
C ASN A 397 9.38 -31.13 16.60
N PRO A 398 10.57 -31.68 16.93
CA PRO A 398 10.80 -33.10 16.78
C PRO A 398 9.86 -33.84 17.73
N GLY A 399 9.02 -34.72 17.20
CA GLY A 399 8.16 -35.58 18.02
C GLY A 399 8.98 -36.40 19.02
N PRO A 400 8.40 -36.84 20.15
CA PRO A 400 9.14 -37.57 21.17
C PRO A 400 9.72 -38.87 20.57
N GLY A 401 11.04 -38.90 20.36
CA GLY A 401 11.78 -40.07 19.89
C GLY A 401 12.55 -39.93 18.57
N GLN A 402 12.47 -38.81 17.84
CA GLN A 402 13.26 -38.63 16.61
C GLN A 402 14.66 -38.05 16.90
N LYS A 403 15.70 -38.88 16.72
CA LYS A 403 17.09 -38.42 16.70
C LYS A 403 17.35 -37.61 15.42
N GLN A 404 17.88 -36.39 15.55
CA GLN A 404 18.41 -35.60 14.43
C GLN A 404 19.42 -36.43 13.65
N THR A 405 19.06 -36.85 12.44
CA THR A 405 20.01 -37.41 11.48
C THR A 405 20.31 -36.33 10.44
N ASN A 406 21.51 -35.75 10.55
CA ASN A 406 22.03 -34.85 9.52
C ASN A 406 22.33 -35.67 8.26
N SER A 407 21.43 -35.63 7.28
CA SER A 407 21.76 -35.95 5.89
C SER A 407 21.08 -34.92 4.99
N LEU A 408 21.86 -33.91 4.60
CA LEU A 408 21.53 -33.04 3.48
C LEU A 408 21.51 -33.89 2.20
N MET A 409 20.33 -34.09 1.59
CA MET A 409 20.28 -34.34 0.15
C MET A 409 20.47 -32.99 -0.54
N MET A 410 21.71 -32.72 -0.95
CA MET A 410 22.04 -31.67 -1.92
C MET A 410 21.46 -32.06 -3.27
N ILE A 411 20.46 -31.32 -3.75
CA ILE A 411 20.18 -31.23 -5.19
C ILE A 411 20.82 -29.94 -5.66
N VAL A 412 22.09 -30.03 -6.04
CA VAL A 412 22.77 -29.04 -6.86
C VAL A 412 22.61 -29.51 -8.30
N PRO A 413 22.00 -28.75 -9.23
CA PRO A 413 22.18 -29.02 -10.65
C PRO A 413 23.63 -28.67 -10.99
N SER A 414 24.44 -29.70 -11.19
CA SER A 414 25.84 -29.60 -11.60
C SER A 414 25.97 -28.79 -12.90
N ALA A 415 26.77 -27.72 -12.85
CA ALA A 415 27.24 -27.00 -14.02
C ALA A 415 28.01 -27.96 -14.94
N THR A 416 27.67 -27.97 -16.23
CA THR A 416 28.55 -28.51 -17.28
C THR A 416 29.25 -27.34 -17.97
N ASN A 417 30.55 -27.29 -17.71
CA ASN A 417 31.59 -26.53 -18.40
C ASN A 417 31.48 -26.68 -19.92
N GLN A 418 31.30 -25.57 -20.65
CA GLN A 418 31.97 -25.35 -21.95
C GLN A 418 32.34 -23.86 -22.09
N GLY A 419 33.65 -23.59 -22.12
CA GLY A 419 34.24 -22.31 -22.51
C GLY A 419 34.34 -22.17 -24.04
N PRO A 420 34.95 -21.08 -24.54
CA PRO A 420 34.27 -20.14 -25.43
C PRO A 420 34.64 -20.30 -26.92
N ALA A 421 33.72 -19.89 -27.80
CA ALA A 421 34.03 -19.67 -29.20
C ALA A 421 34.08 -18.15 -29.49
N HIS A 422 35.27 -17.71 -29.89
CA HIS A 422 35.55 -16.42 -30.50
C HIS A 422 34.69 -16.17 -31.75
N ALA A 423 34.18 -14.95 -31.90
CA ALA A 423 34.05 -14.29 -33.19
C ALA A 423 34.03 -12.77 -33.00
N ASP A 424 35.12 -12.15 -33.45
CA ASP A 424 35.29 -10.71 -33.68
C ASP A 424 34.38 -10.20 -34.82
N VAL A 425 34.36 -8.86 -34.97
CA VAL A 425 34.03 -8.07 -36.18
C VAL A 425 32.53 -7.68 -36.27
N ASN A 426 32.07 -6.42 -36.43
CA ASN A 426 32.68 -5.18 -36.92
C ASN A 426 31.91 -3.93 -36.42
N LEU A 427 32.64 -2.83 -36.25
CA LEU A 427 32.12 -1.47 -36.21
C LEU A 427 31.63 -1.05 -37.61
N SER A 428 30.49 -0.37 -37.68
CA SER A 428 30.30 0.68 -38.69
C SER A 428 29.39 1.79 -38.18
N LYS A 429 29.94 3.00 -38.23
CA LYS A 429 29.31 4.31 -38.11
C LYS A 429 28.52 4.60 -39.40
N THR A 430 27.38 5.31 -39.30
CA THR A 430 27.04 6.53 -40.07
C THR A 430 25.62 7.03 -39.74
N SER A 431 25.51 8.25 -39.20
CA SER A 431 24.88 9.47 -39.79
C SER A 431 23.34 9.48 -39.75
N VAL A 432 22.73 10.30 -38.89
CA VAL A 432 22.39 11.72 -39.14
C VAL A 432 21.51 11.91 -40.38
N HIS A 433 20.23 12.21 -40.14
CA HIS A 433 19.48 13.15 -40.98
C HIS A 433 18.38 13.83 -40.16
N ASP A 434 18.54 15.15 -40.01
CA ASP A 434 17.53 16.14 -39.68
C ASP A 434 16.36 16.10 -40.69
N ASN A 435 15.14 16.40 -40.22
CA ASN A 435 14.33 17.52 -40.73
C ASN A 435 12.92 17.56 -40.09
N SER A 436 12.69 18.60 -39.27
CA SER A 436 11.42 19.35 -39.12
C SER A 436 11.30 20.32 -40.33
N PRO A 437 10.26 21.19 -40.60
CA PRO A 437 9.26 21.76 -39.67
C PRO A 437 7.88 22.21 -40.24
N TYR A 438 7.08 22.89 -39.38
CA TYR A 438 5.93 23.81 -39.59
C TYR A 438 4.57 23.19 -40.00
N GLU A 439 3.37 23.64 -39.58
CA GLU A 439 2.85 24.99 -39.25
C GLU A 439 1.45 24.92 -38.52
N THR A 440 1.20 25.88 -37.62
CA THR A 440 -0.05 26.64 -37.24
C THR A 440 -1.44 26.16 -37.74
N SER A 441 -2.55 26.15 -36.97
CA SER A 441 -3.26 27.35 -36.48
C SER A 441 -4.69 27.07 -35.93
N GLN A 442 -5.05 27.84 -34.90
CA GLN A 442 -6.33 28.57 -34.69
C GLN A 442 -7.62 27.95 -34.08
N SER A 443 -8.18 28.83 -33.26
CA SER A 443 -9.33 28.86 -32.35
C SER A 443 -10.70 29.02 -33.02
N THR A 444 -11.78 28.63 -32.31
CA THR A 444 -13.05 29.38 -32.28
C THR A 444 -13.85 29.15 -31.00
N ASN A 445 -14.29 30.26 -30.40
CA ASN A 445 -15.29 30.42 -29.33
C ASN A 445 -16.72 30.12 -29.81
N LEU A 446 -17.62 29.80 -28.87
CA LEU A 446 -19.03 30.25 -28.92
C LEU A 446 -19.69 30.19 -27.53
N ASP A 447 -20.40 31.27 -27.24
CA ASP A 447 -20.93 31.73 -25.95
C ASP A 447 -22.30 31.15 -25.54
N SER A 448 -22.53 31.20 -24.20
CA SER A 448 -23.74 31.66 -23.48
C SER A 448 -25.10 30.94 -23.62
N LEU A 449 -25.71 30.63 -22.46
CA LEU A 449 -27.13 30.91 -22.13
C LEU A 449 -27.37 30.82 -20.60
N GLU A 450 -28.19 31.76 -20.10
CA GLU A 450 -28.41 32.15 -18.70
C GLU A 450 -29.64 31.51 -18.00
N HIS A 451 -29.57 31.45 -16.65
CA HIS A 451 -30.62 31.64 -15.60
C HIS A 451 -31.83 30.67 -15.48
N ARG A 452 -32.34 30.22 -14.31
CA ARG A 452 -32.68 30.84 -13.00
C ARG A 452 -32.81 29.78 -11.85
N PRO A 453 -32.90 30.17 -10.56
CA PRO A 453 -32.78 29.30 -9.36
C PRO A 453 -34.13 28.84 -8.76
N MET A 454 -34.11 27.78 -7.92
CA MET A 454 -35.21 27.41 -7.02
C MET A 454 -34.74 27.37 -5.56
N GLU A 455 -35.54 28.02 -4.70
CA GLU A 455 -35.38 28.18 -3.26
C GLU A 455 -35.62 26.87 -2.49
N TYR A 456 -34.78 26.59 -1.48
CA TYR A 456 -34.96 25.51 -0.51
C TYR A 456 -35.72 26.03 0.72
N GLN A 457 -36.84 25.38 1.08
CA GLN A 457 -37.52 25.58 2.36
C GLN A 457 -36.83 24.81 3.48
N ASN A 458 -36.78 25.46 4.65
CA ASN A 458 -36.11 25.07 5.88
C ASN A 458 -36.61 23.74 6.49
N GLY A 459 -35.66 22.92 6.94
CA GLY A 459 -35.83 21.77 7.85
C GLY A 459 -34.72 21.77 8.92
N PRO A 460 -34.88 21.06 10.05
CA PRO A 460 -34.47 21.52 11.37
C PRO A 460 -32.96 21.48 11.65
N THR A 461 -32.50 22.52 12.35
CA THR A 461 -31.15 22.73 12.88
C THR A 461 -30.72 21.68 13.90
N LEU A 462 -29.55 21.08 13.68
CA LEU A 462 -28.79 20.26 14.63
C LEU A 462 -27.78 21.12 15.42
N PRO A 463 -27.36 20.70 16.64
CA PRO A 463 -26.68 21.55 17.61
C PRO A 463 -25.24 21.96 17.22
N PRO A 464 -24.71 23.07 17.76
CA PRO A 464 -23.57 23.77 17.19
C PRO A 464 -22.23 23.35 17.80
N HIS A 465 -21.89 22.05 17.87
CA HIS A 465 -20.53 21.62 18.24
C HIS A 465 -20.22 20.26 17.58
N GLY A 466 -19.20 20.21 16.71
CA GLY A 466 -18.69 18.92 16.20
C GLY A 466 -18.17 18.88 14.76
N TRP A 467 -18.09 20.01 14.05
CA TRP A 467 -17.51 20.03 12.70
C TRP A 467 -16.09 20.58 12.76
N GLY A 468 -15.17 19.74 13.20
CA GLY A 468 -13.78 20.09 13.47
C GLY A 468 -12.82 18.92 13.35
N GLU A 469 -13.15 17.88 12.60
CA GLU A 469 -12.20 16.84 12.23
C GLU A 469 -12.50 16.42 10.79
N ALA A 470 -11.92 17.14 9.83
CA ALA A 470 -11.67 16.56 8.53
C ALA A 470 -10.58 15.51 8.77
N VAL A 471 -11.01 14.34 9.28
CA VAL A 471 -10.18 13.19 9.53
C VAL A 471 -9.48 12.91 8.22
N ILE A 472 -8.19 13.25 8.17
CA ILE A 472 -7.20 12.71 7.25
C ILE A 472 -7.60 11.26 7.02
N ILE A 473 -7.89 10.87 5.78
CA ILE A 473 -8.23 9.48 5.48
C ILE A 473 -6.95 8.78 5.03
N PRO A 474 -6.14 8.23 5.94
CA PRO A 474 -5.45 7.01 5.64
C PRO A 474 -6.43 5.84 5.64
N ASN A 475 -6.18 4.82 4.80
CA ASN A 475 -6.61 3.39 4.91
C ASN A 475 -7.40 2.71 3.81
N LEU A 476 -6.81 1.69 3.16
CA LEU A 476 -7.35 0.73 2.18
C LEU A 476 -6.25 -0.17 1.51
N SER A 477 -5.06 -0.38 2.07
CA SER A 477 -4.12 -1.28 1.39
C SER A 477 -4.54 -2.73 1.59
N SER A 478 -5.24 -3.28 0.62
CA SER A 478 -5.04 -4.66 0.20
C SER A 478 -4.21 -4.66 -1.08
N PHE A 479 -3.94 -5.83 -1.65
CA PHE A 479 -3.28 -6.03 -2.95
C PHE A 479 -1.77 -5.85 -2.99
N VAL A 480 -1.11 -6.83 -2.41
CA VAL A 480 -0.01 -7.50 -3.11
C VAL A 480 -0.59 -8.88 -3.48
N GLY A 481 -0.69 -9.20 -4.77
CA GLY A 481 -1.24 -10.48 -5.25
C GLY A 481 -2.63 -10.62 -5.93
N ILE A 482 -3.56 -9.65 -6.05
CA ILE A 482 -4.83 -9.92 -6.79
C ILE A 482 -5.22 -8.77 -7.72
N GLY A 483 -4.49 -8.59 -8.80
CA GLY A 483 -5.05 -7.77 -9.84
C GLY A 483 -6.24 -8.44 -10.54
N GLY A 484 -7.40 -7.78 -10.65
CA GLY A 484 -8.38 -7.97 -11.73
C GLY A 484 -9.30 -9.21 -11.73
N GLU A 485 -9.00 -10.28 -11.00
CA GLU A 485 -9.81 -11.52 -11.10
C GLU A 485 -11.18 -11.45 -10.39
N TRP A 486 -11.41 -10.44 -9.54
CA TRP A 486 -12.71 -10.20 -8.90
C TRP A 486 -13.74 -9.54 -9.81
N LEU A 487 -13.30 -8.90 -10.91
CA LEU A 487 -14.16 -8.35 -11.96
C LEU A 487 -14.49 -9.39 -13.05
N ALA A 488 -13.68 -10.46 -13.16
CA ALA A 488 -13.85 -11.49 -14.19
C ALA A 488 -14.96 -12.51 -13.89
N ASN A 489 -15.39 -12.64 -12.63
CA ASN A 489 -16.41 -13.62 -12.25
C ASN A 489 -17.87 -13.11 -12.43
N GLY A 490 -18.06 -11.95 -13.06
CA GLY A 490 -19.39 -11.36 -13.29
C GLY A 490 -19.95 -11.54 -14.70
N VAL A 491 -19.20 -12.15 -15.63
CA VAL A 491 -19.62 -12.31 -17.02
C VAL A 491 -19.32 -13.73 -17.49
N ASP A 492 -20.16 -14.68 -17.04
CA ASP A 492 -20.44 -15.86 -17.85
C ASP A 492 -21.18 -15.38 -19.11
N ILE A 493 -20.44 -14.98 -20.14
CA ILE A 493 -20.93 -15.18 -21.50
C ILE A 493 -20.67 -16.65 -21.78
N SER A 494 -21.56 -17.50 -21.28
CA SER A 494 -21.73 -18.82 -21.85
C SER A 494 -22.14 -18.60 -23.30
N SER A 495 -21.18 -18.72 -24.21
CA SER A 495 -21.46 -18.89 -25.62
C SER A 495 -22.31 -20.15 -25.77
N ASP A 496 -23.62 -19.96 -25.97
CA ASP A 496 -24.54 -20.95 -26.47
C ASP A 496 -23.97 -21.53 -27.78
N HIS A 497 -23.36 -22.69 -27.67
CA HIS A 497 -23.23 -23.63 -28.77
C HIS A 497 -24.18 -24.80 -28.52
N GLY A 498 -25.47 -24.46 -28.55
CA GLY A 498 -26.53 -25.42 -28.79
C GLY A 498 -26.48 -25.86 -30.26
N GLY A 499 -25.95 -27.05 -30.49
CA GLY A 499 -26.08 -27.74 -31.76
C GLY A 499 -27.55 -28.00 -32.08
N PHE A 500 -27.99 -27.50 -33.23
CA PHE A 500 -29.21 -27.98 -33.88
C PHE A 500 -28.89 -29.24 -34.67
N THR A 501 -29.34 -30.39 -34.18
CA THR A 501 -29.69 -31.56 -34.99
C THR A 501 -31.18 -31.78 -34.84
N GLY A 502 -31.92 -31.69 -35.95
CA GLY A 502 -33.38 -31.86 -36.02
C GLY A 502 -33.97 -30.93 -37.06
#